data_AF-A0A2G9YXM7-F1
#
_entry.id   AF-A0A2G9YXM7-F1
#
_cell.length_a   1.000
_cell.length_b   1.000
_cell.length_c   1.000
_cell.angle_alpha   90.00
_cell.angle_beta   90.00
_cell.angle_gamma   90.00
#
_symmetry.space_group_name_H-M   'P 1'
#
loop_
_entity.id
_entity.type
_entity.pdbx_description
1 polymer ?
#
loop_
_entity_poly.entity_id
_entity_poly.type
_entity_poly.pdbx_seq_one_letter_code
_entity_poly.pdbx_strand_id
1 'polypeptide(L)'
;MKTFQNILRGKAFTPTPESPAFRSDYTHHPEFIEGQCGDACPHRYARQKRCIYCGLAKRCRREWKLSRAFGAACLPDRQGFQPNKQERRRRGFTLIETIVVIAIIGILATIILLPLFKVRNKASDAKRKMEITQIGKYLTSSCYLPDAGEGIYDLVDLTNEIFRKNPEYRQYLSTIPKDPKTGTETESKYIYIVNDDGSKCTLYANLENPNEPVTLSITVPTPGGGVGVLRATSDGWNGTPLYFQYSN
;
A
#
# COMPACT_ATOMS: atom_id res chain seq x y z
N MET A 1 -57.52 40.71 6.58
CA MET A 1 -58.98 40.85 6.44
C MET A 1 -59.34 40.39 5.03
N LYS A 2 -60.14 39.31 4.92
CA LYS A 2 -60.72 38.71 3.69
C LYS A 2 -59.76 37.94 2.76
N THR A 3 -60.02 36.73 2.22
CA THR A 3 -60.93 35.60 2.51
C THR A 3 -60.66 34.48 1.46
N PHE A 4 -60.96 33.22 1.80
CA PHE A 4 -61.32 32.04 0.95
C PHE A 4 -60.35 31.58 -0.17
N GLN A 5 -60.19 30.32 -0.57
CA GLN A 5 -60.34 28.93 -0.05
C GLN A 5 -60.14 28.01 -1.28
N ASN A 6 -59.37 26.92 -1.11
CA ASN A 6 -59.56 25.56 -1.63
C ASN A 6 -60.21 25.31 -3.02
N ILE A 7 -59.45 24.64 -3.90
CA ILE A 7 -59.97 23.56 -4.76
C ILE A 7 -59.04 22.34 -4.67
N LEU A 8 -59.66 21.20 -4.40
CA LEU A 8 -59.11 19.87 -4.14
C LEU A 8 -58.79 19.08 -5.44
N ARG A 9 -57.99 18.01 -5.25
CA ARG A 9 -57.82 16.74 -6.02
C ARG A 9 -56.35 16.57 -6.42
N GLY A 10 -55.55 15.67 -5.84
CA GLY A 10 -55.86 14.29 -5.48
C GLY A 10 -55.63 13.39 -6.68
N LYS A 11 -54.38 12.94 -6.88
CA LYS A 11 -54.01 11.71 -7.60
C LYS A 11 -52.59 11.30 -7.20
N ALA A 12 -52.52 10.17 -6.53
CA ALA A 12 -51.30 9.48 -6.13
C ALA A 12 -50.50 9.06 -7.37
N PHE A 13 -49.20 9.34 -7.37
CA PHE A 13 -48.26 8.86 -8.36
C PHE A 13 -47.64 7.57 -7.81
N THR A 14 -48.06 6.44 -8.34
CA THR A 14 -47.47 5.13 -8.06
C THR A 14 -46.23 4.93 -8.92
N PRO A 15 -45.02 4.71 -8.36
CA PRO A 15 -43.88 4.27 -9.15
C PRO A 15 -43.95 2.74 -9.40
N THR A 16 -43.92 2.36 -10.66
CA THR A 16 -43.72 0.98 -11.15
C THR A 16 -42.27 0.53 -10.93
N PRO A 17 -42.00 -0.72 -10.49
CA PRO A 17 -40.65 -1.26 -10.40
C PRO A 17 -40.42 -2.33 -11.48
N GLU A 18 -39.67 -2.03 -12.54
CA GLU A 18 -39.11 -3.08 -13.41
C GLU A 18 -37.71 -2.68 -13.91
N SER A 19 -36.67 -3.23 -13.27
CA SER A 19 -35.40 -3.53 -13.93
C SER A 19 -34.73 -4.72 -13.22
N PRO A 20 -33.92 -5.50 -13.96
CA PRO A 20 -33.74 -6.92 -13.70
C PRO A 20 -32.77 -7.22 -12.56
N ALA A 21 -33.06 -8.32 -11.87
CA ALA A 21 -32.24 -8.90 -10.81
C ALA A 21 -30.82 -9.24 -11.30
N PHE A 22 -29.83 -8.50 -10.81
CA PHE A 22 -28.44 -8.94 -10.74
C PHE A 22 -28.15 -9.31 -9.29
N ARG A 23 -28.37 -10.58 -8.97
CA ARG A 23 -28.14 -11.16 -7.64
C ARG A 23 -26.69 -11.63 -7.58
N SER A 24 -25.80 -10.77 -7.09
CA SER A 24 -24.54 -11.23 -6.50
C SER A 24 -24.68 -11.10 -4.99
N ASP A 25 -24.83 -12.21 -4.29
CA ASP A 25 -24.25 -12.25 -2.96
C ASP A 25 -23.91 -13.64 -2.48
N TYR A 26 -22.80 -13.65 -1.77
CA TYR A 26 -21.98 -14.76 -1.37
C TYR A 26 -22.54 -15.38 -0.09
N THR A 27 -22.74 -16.69 -0.08
CA THR A 27 -22.99 -17.44 1.14
C THR A 27 -21.69 -18.01 1.71
N HIS A 28 -21.42 -17.69 2.97
CA HIS A 28 -20.52 -18.39 3.87
C HIS A 28 -20.99 -19.85 4.08
N HIS A 29 -20.08 -20.83 3.96
CA HIS A 29 -19.63 -21.76 5.01
C HIS A 29 -18.86 -22.97 4.43
N PRO A 30 -17.98 -23.63 5.22
CA PRO A 30 -17.05 -24.65 4.76
C PRO A 30 -17.64 -26.06 4.91
N GLU A 31 -17.59 -26.87 3.85
CA GLU A 31 -17.75 -28.32 3.95
C GLU A 31 -17.05 -28.97 2.76
N PHE A 32 -15.86 -29.53 3.01
CA PHE A 32 -15.08 -30.25 2.01
C PHE A 32 -15.56 -31.71 2.01
N ILE A 33 -16.59 -31.99 1.20
CA ILE A 33 -17.04 -33.35 0.92
C ILE A 33 -16.42 -33.81 -0.40
N GLU A 34 -15.77 -34.97 -0.34
CA GLU A 34 -15.16 -35.69 -1.45
C GLU A 34 -16.17 -35.89 -2.62
N GLY A 35 -15.78 -35.47 -3.82
CA GLY A 35 -16.62 -35.58 -5.00
C GLY A 35 -15.84 -35.46 -6.31
N GLN A 36 -15.58 -36.63 -6.91
CA GLN A 36 -15.25 -36.92 -8.32
C GLN A 36 -15.04 -35.74 -9.28
N CYS A 37 -13.80 -35.57 -9.78
CA CYS A 37 -13.54 -34.73 -10.94
C CYS A 37 -13.99 -35.43 -12.23
N GLY A 38 -15.06 -34.92 -12.85
CA GLY A 38 -15.49 -35.29 -14.19
C GLY A 38 -14.48 -34.86 -15.27
N ASP A 39 -14.33 -35.71 -16.28
CA ASP A 39 -13.44 -35.56 -17.42
C ASP A 39 -13.89 -34.42 -18.36
N ALA A 40 -13.44 -33.19 -18.12
CA ALA A 40 -13.39 -32.15 -19.16
C ALA A 40 -12.47 -30.98 -18.75
N CYS A 41 -11.21 -31.00 -19.18
CA CYS A 41 -10.32 -29.84 -19.11
C CYS A 41 -9.94 -29.43 -20.56
N PRO A 42 -10.36 -28.25 -21.04
CA PRO A 42 -10.02 -27.78 -22.39
C PRO A 42 -8.52 -27.52 -22.51
N HIS A 43 -7.88 -28.22 -23.45
CA HIS A 43 -6.46 -28.10 -23.74
C HIS A 43 -6.14 -26.77 -24.42
N ARG A 44 -5.75 -25.75 -23.65
CA ARG A 44 -4.80 -24.72 -24.11
C ARG A 44 -4.26 -23.95 -22.90
N TYR A 45 -2.94 -24.06 -22.70
CA TYR A 45 -2.11 -23.38 -21.70
C TYR A 45 -2.14 -23.92 -20.26
N ALA A 46 -1.49 -25.06 -20.05
CA ALA A 46 -0.95 -25.43 -18.73
C ALA A 46 0.35 -26.25 -18.88
N ARG A 47 1.49 -25.58 -19.12
CA ARG A 47 2.82 -26.19 -18.94
C ARG A 47 3.29 -25.98 -17.50
N GLN A 48 2.73 -26.73 -16.57
CA GLN A 48 3.37 -27.25 -15.35
C GLN A 48 2.28 -27.81 -14.43
N LYS A 49 1.99 -29.11 -14.53
CA LYS A 49 1.31 -29.82 -13.44
C LYS A 49 2.38 -30.37 -12.50
N ARG A 50 2.60 -29.70 -11.36
CA ARG A 50 3.32 -30.29 -10.22
C ARG A 50 2.33 -31.16 -9.45
N CYS A 51 2.66 -32.42 -9.27
CA CYS A 51 1.93 -33.34 -8.39
C CYS A 51 2.44 -33.10 -6.96
N ILE A 52 1.55 -32.74 -6.02
CA ILE A 52 1.95 -32.28 -4.66
C ILE A 52 2.42 -33.43 -3.74
N TYR A 53 2.17 -34.70 -4.07
CA TYR A 53 2.49 -35.83 -3.17
C TYR A 53 3.66 -36.74 -3.60
N CYS A 54 4.33 -36.46 -4.72
CA CYS A 54 5.57 -37.13 -5.08
C CYS A 54 6.39 -36.24 -6.01
N GLY A 55 7.39 -35.56 -5.45
CA GLY A 55 8.31 -34.65 -6.15
C GLY A 55 9.30 -35.34 -7.10
N LEU A 56 8.84 -36.31 -7.89
CA LEU A 56 9.62 -36.93 -8.97
C LEU A 56 8.81 -36.86 -10.26
N ALA A 57 9.32 -36.06 -11.20
CA ALA A 57 8.79 -35.92 -12.54
C ALA A 57 8.91 -37.25 -13.30
N LYS A 58 7.93 -38.16 -13.15
CA LYS A 58 7.82 -39.34 -14.00
C LYS A 58 6.98 -38.99 -15.21
N ARG A 59 7.62 -39.02 -16.38
CA ARG A 59 6.97 -38.97 -17.69
C ARG A 59 5.99 -40.14 -17.77
N CYS A 60 4.69 -39.84 -17.84
CA CYS A 60 3.67 -40.84 -18.13
C CYS A 60 3.85 -41.28 -19.59
N ARG A 61 4.57 -42.37 -19.81
CA ARG A 61 4.66 -43.01 -21.12
C ARG A 61 3.52 -44.03 -21.20
N ARG A 62 2.61 -43.79 -22.13
CA ARG A 62 1.59 -44.73 -22.58
C ARG A 62 2.24 -46.06 -23.01
N GLU A 63 1.57 -47.14 -22.64
CA GLU A 63 1.42 -48.42 -23.38
C GLU A 63 2.06 -49.75 -22.86
N TRP A 64 1.14 -50.72 -22.65
CA TRP A 64 1.15 -52.16 -22.99
C TRP A 64 1.36 -53.27 -21.92
N LYS A 65 0.27 -54.02 -21.77
CA LYS A 65 0.08 -55.49 -21.73
C LYS A 65 0.65 -56.34 -20.59
N LEU A 66 -0.31 -57.02 -19.95
CA LEU A 66 -0.26 -58.39 -19.42
C LEU A 66 0.68 -59.31 -20.22
N SER A 67 1.61 -59.97 -19.52
CA SER A 67 1.77 -61.44 -19.57
C SER A 67 2.85 -61.93 -18.60
N ARG A 68 2.55 -63.07 -17.98
CA ARG A 68 3.46 -63.96 -17.25
C ARG A 68 4.65 -64.34 -18.14
N ALA A 69 5.87 -64.30 -17.58
CA ALA A 69 6.93 -65.22 -17.96
C ALA A 69 7.99 -65.28 -16.85
N PHE A 70 8.11 -66.47 -16.30
CA PHE A 70 9.28 -66.99 -15.60
C PHE A 70 10.54 -66.82 -16.45
N GLY A 71 11.68 -66.63 -15.77
CA GLY A 71 13.01 -66.89 -16.34
C GLY A 71 13.81 -65.64 -16.69
N ALA A 72 14.64 -65.20 -15.76
CA ALA A 72 15.77 -64.32 -16.09
C ALA A 72 16.96 -64.68 -15.19
N ALA A 73 17.68 -65.72 -15.59
CA ALA A 73 19.10 -65.85 -15.29
C ALA A 73 19.87 -65.54 -16.58
N CYS A 74 20.51 -64.37 -16.62
CA CYS A 74 21.64 -64.05 -17.48
C CYS A 74 22.42 -62.91 -16.80
N LEU A 75 23.43 -63.27 -16.01
CA LEU A 75 24.66 -62.47 -15.89
C LEU A 75 25.53 -62.78 -17.13
N PRO A 76 26.60 -62.03 -17.40
CA PRO A 76 26.81 -60.59 -17.31
C PRO A 76 27.25 -60.05 -18.70
N ASP A 77 27.11 -58.76 -18.97
CA ASP A 77 28.09 -58.10 -19.83
C ASP A 77 28.39 -56.69 -19.32
N ARG A 78 29.55 -56.59 -18.68
CA ARG A 78 30.21 -55.32 -18.39
C ARG A 78 30.84 -54.83 -19.68
N GLN A 79 30.07 -54.09 -20.48
CA GLN A 79 30.68 -53.14 -21.41
C GLN A 79 30.63 -51.77 -20.78
N GLY A 80 31.78 -51.40 -20.20
CA GLY A 80 32.02 -50.08 -19.64
C GLY A 80 31.83 -49.03 -20.71
N PHE A 81 30.75 -48.24 -20.57
CA PHE A 81 30.68 -46.92 -21.15
C PHE A 81 31.80 -46.11 -20.49
N GLN A 82 32.92 -45.93 -21.21
CA GLN A 82 33.96 -44.96 -20.84
C GLN A 82 33.39 -43.58 -21.20
N PRO A 83 32.89 -42.77 -20.24
CA PRO A 83 32.58 -41.39 -20.55
C PRO A 83 33.88 -40.73 -20.96
N ASN A 84 33.94 -40.23 -22.19
CA ASN A 84 35.06 -39.45 -22.68
C ASN A 84 35.25 -38.27 -21.71
N LYS A 85 36.26 -38.37 -20.85
CA LYS A 85 36.59 -37.37 -19.83
C LYS A 85 37.18 -36.18 -20.57
N GLN A 86 36.31 -35.37 -21.19
CA GLN A 86 36.67 -34.02 -21.58
C GLN A 86 37.03 -33.29 -20.30
N GLU A 87 38.33 -33.26 -20.01
CA GLU A 87 38.89 -32.44 -18.94
C GLU A 87 38.61 -30.98 -19.30
N ARG A 88 37.46 -30.49 -18.82
CA ARG A 88 37.15 -29.07 -18.83
C ARG A 88 38.23 -28.39 -18.02
N ARG A 89 39.22 -27.82 -18.70
CA ARG A 89 40.24 -26.95 -18.10
C ARG A 89 39.49 -25.91 -17.28
N ARG A 90 39.49 -26.07 -15.96
CA ARG A 90 38.93 -25.08 -15.04
C ARG A 90 39.81 -23.85 -15.14
N ARG A 91 39.39 -22.88 -15.95
CA ARG A 91 39.99 -21.54 -15.95
C ARG A 91 39.65 -20.93 -14.58
N GLY A 92 40.63 -20.84 -13.70
CA GLY A 92 40.50 -20.14 -12.44
C GLY A 92 40.62 -18.63 -12.66
N PHE A 93 39.81 -17.86 -11.95
CA PHE A 93 39.98 -16.41 -11.86
C PHE A 93 41.34 -16.09 -11.25
N THR A 94 42.01 -15.07 -11.77
CA THR A 94 43.26 -14.60 -11.17
C THR A 94 42.95 -13.76 -9.93
N LEU A 95 43.83 -13.82 -8.92
CA LEU A 95 43.71 -13.00 -7.71
C LEU A 95 43.64 -11.51 -8.04
N ILE A 96 44.47 -11.07 -8.99
CA ILE A 96 44.51 -9.67 -9.43
C ILE A 96 43.20 -9.21 -10.07
N GLU A 97 42.55 -10.06 -10.85
CA GLU A 97 41.29 -9.75 -11.54
C GLU A 97 40.15 -9.53 -10.54
N THR A 98 40.15 -10.27 -9.44
CA THR A 98 39.15 -10.07 -8.38
C THR A 98 39.49 -8.86 -7.49
N ILE A 99 40.79 -8.62 -7.25
CA ILE A 99 41.26 -7.47 -6.45
C ILE A 99 40.95 -6.13 -7.13
N VAL A 100 41.11 -6.03 -8.45
CA VAL A 100 40.77 -4.81 -9.19
C VAL A 100 39.26 -4.54 -9.16
N VAL A 101 38.43 -5.59 -9.23
CA VAL A 101 36.97 -5.43 -9.21
C VAL A 101 36.48 -4.88 -7.87
N ILE A 102 36.95 -5.43 -6.75
CA ILE A 102 36.55 -4.91 -5.43
C ILE A 102 37.07 -3.48 -5.19
N ALA A 103 38.24 -3.14 -5.75
CA ALA A 103 38.77 -1.78 -5.68
C ALA A 103 37.87 -0.78 -6.42
N ILE A 104 37.42 -1.13 -7.63
CA ILE A 104 36.52 -0.28 -8.42
C ILE A 104 35.14 -0.17 -7.74
N ILE A 105 34.59 -1.27 -7.22
CA ILE A 105 33.31 -1.24 -6.48
C ILE A 105 33.42 -0.33 -5.25
N GLY A 106 34.55 -0.37 -4.53
CA GLY A 106 34.80 0.50 -3.39
C GLY A 106 34.76 1.98 -3.75
N ILE A 107 35.42 2.38 -4.84
CA ILE A 107 35.41 3.77 -5.32
C ILE A 107 34.00 4.19 -5.72
N LEU A 108 33.30 3.39 -6.52
CA LEU A 108 31.95 3.72 -7.00
C LEU A 108 30.93 3.79 -5.86
N ALA A 109 31.04 2.94 -4.84
CA ALA A 109 30.12 2.92 -3.71
C ALA A 109 30.12 4.24 -2.91
N THR A 110 31.29 4.88 -2.75
CA THR A 110 31.39 6.15 -2.00
C THR A 110 30.65 7.30 -2.68
N ILE A 111 30.70 7.36 -4.02
CA ILE A 111 30.09 8.44 -4.82
C ILE A 111 28.56 8.32 -4.79
N ILE A 112 28.03 7.09 -4.79
CA ILE A 112 26.60 6.82 -4.89
C ILE A 112 25.85 7.09 -3.57
N LEU A 113 26.49 6.95 -2.41
CA LEU A 113 25.79 6.96 -1.13
C LEU A 113 25.31 8.36 -0.69
N LEU A 114 26.09 9.41 -0.96
CA LEU A 114 25.79 10.78 -0.54
C LEU A 114 24.48 11.36 -1.11
N PRO A 115 24.17 11.24 -2.41
CA PRO A 115 22.91 11.77 -2.96
C PRO A 115 21.67 10.99 -2.51
N LEU A 116 21.80 9.70 -2.18
CA LEU A 116 20.68 8.85 -1.78
C LEU A 116 19.98 9.38 -0.51
N PHE A 117 20.74 9.87 0.47
CA PHE A 117 20.18 10.45 1.69
C PHE A 117 19.35 11.71 1.40
N LYS A 118 19.84 12.61 0.54
CA LYS A 118 19.11 13.84 0.17
C LYS A 118 17.82 13.52 -0.60
N VAL A 119 17.88 12.55 -1.52
CA VAL A 119 16.70 12.11 -2.29
C VAL A 119 15.66 11.47 -1.37
N ARG A 120 16.09 10.67 -0.39
CA ARG A 120 15.19 10.05 0.59
C ARG A 120 14.45 11.08 1.45
N ASN A 121 15.14 12.09 1.96
CA ASN A 121 14.51 13.15 2.75
C ASN A 121 13.50 13.94 1.89
N LYS A 122 13.88 14.29 0.66
CA LYS A 122 12.98 14.97 -0.29
C LYS A 122 11.76 14.12 -0.65
N ALA A 123 11.92 12.82 -0.83
CA ALA A 123 10.82 11.90 -1.09
C ALA A 123 9.87 11.79 0.11
N SER A 124 10.42 11.79 1.32
CA SER A 124 9.64 11.76 2.57
C SER A 124 8.84 13.07 2.75
N ASP A 125 9.44 14.22 2.46
CA ASP A 125 8.74 15.50 2.49
C ASP A 125 7.67 15.63 1.39
N ALA A 126 7.93 15.11 0.19
CA ALA A 126 6.92 15.02 -0.86
C ALA A 126 5.72 14.18 -0.41
N LYS A 127 5.97 13.05 0.25
CA LYS A 127 4.93 12.20 0.84
C LYS A 127 4.11 12.96 1.89
N ARG A 128 4.76 13.63 2.85
CA ARG A 128 4.07 14.46 3.88
C ARG A 128 3.16 15.51 3.26
N LYS A 129 3.68 16.26 2.28
CA LYS A 129 2.92 17.29 1.57
C LYS A 129 1.71 16.72 0.84
N MET A 130 1.88 15.57 0.18
CA MET A 130 0.79 14.88 -0.50
C MET A 130 -0.29 14.41 0.47
N GLU A 131 0.10 13.78 1.59
CA GLU A 131 -0.82 13.27 2.60
C GLU A 131 -1.60 14.40 3.27
N ILE A 132 -0.91 15.47 3.69
CA ILE A 132 -1.55 16.67 4.25
C ILE A 132 -2.45 17.34 3.23
N THR A 133 -2.06 17.44 1.96
CA THR A 133 -2.91 18.07 0.95
C THR A 133 -4.17 17.24 0.70
N GLN A 134 -4.07 15.92 0.70
CA GLN A 134 -5.21 15.03 0.49
C GLN A 134 -6.19 15.08 1.67
N ILE A 135 -5.69 14.92 2.89
CA ILE A 135 -6.52 14.95 4.10
C ILE A 135 -6.96 16.36 4.43
N GLY A 136 -6.08 17.34 4.31
CA GLY A 136 -6.36 18.75 4.56
C GLY A 136 -7.49 19.25 3.68
N LYS A 137 -7.54 18.90 2.38
CA LYS A 137 -8.70 19.23 1.53
C LYS A 137 -10.02 18.78 2.13
N TYR A 138 -10.04 17.58 2.70
CA TYR A 138 -11.22 16.98 3.28
C TYR A 138 -11.56 17.61 4.64
N LEU A 139 -10.64 17.55 5.61
CA LEU A 139 -10.85 18.05 6.97
C LEU A 139 -11.08 19.56 7.03
N THR A 140 -10.47 20.31 6.12
CA THR A 140 -10.55 21.77 6.14
C THR A 140 -11.76 22.31 5.37
N SER A 141 -12.41 21.47 4.57
CA SER A 141 -13.66 21.84 3.88
C SER A 141 -14.86 21.94 4.83
N SER A 142 -14.92 21.05 5.82
CA SER A 142 -15.97 21.01 6.83
C SER A 142 -15.55 21.52 8.20
N CYS A 143 -14.25 21.84 8.39
CA CYS A 143 -13.61 22.17 9.66
C CYS A 143 -14.24 21.47 10.87
N TYR A 144 -13.90 20.20 11.02
CA TYR A 144 -14.43 19.37 12.10
C TYR A 144 -14.02 19.91 13.49
N LEU A 145 -15.01 20.21 14.32
CA LEU A 145 -14.80 20.60 15.72
C LEU A 145 -14.94 19.38 16.64
N PRO A 146 -13.86 18.98 17.36
CA PRO A 146 -13.91 17.88 18.33
C PRO A 146 -14.77 18.23 19.55
N ASP A 147 -15.22 17.21 20.29
CA ASP A 147 -16.02 17.40 21.52
C ASP A 147 -15.24 18.15 22.60
N ALA A 148 -13.91 18.05 22.59
CA ALA A 148 -13.04 18.78 23.49
C ALA A 148 -12.95 20.29 23.18
N GLY A 149 -13.50 20.74 22.05
CA GLY A 149 -13.55 22.16 21.66
C GLY A 149 -12.32 22.66 20.92
N GLU A 150 -12.03 23.96 21.03
CA GLU A 150 -10.83 24.58 20.47
C GLU A 150 -9.56 23.88 21.00
N GLY A 151 -8.63 23.60 20.11
CA GLY A 151 -7.37 23.01 20.54
C GLY A 151 -6.49 22.50 19.43
N ILE A 152 -5.46 21.78 19.86
CA ILE A 152 -4.44 21.16 19.04
C ILE A 152 -4.57 19.65 19.22
N TYR A 153 -4.78 18.94 18.12
CA TYR A 153 -5.06 17.51 18.11
C TYR A 153 -4.12 16.78 17.16
N ASP A 154 -3.64 15.60 17.55
CA ASP A 154 -2.97 14.70 16.59
C ASP A 154 -4.03 14.05 15.68
N LEU A 155 -3.67 13.82 14.42
CA LEU A 155 -4.57 13.22 13.44
C LEU A 155 -5.08 11.83 13.86
N VAL A 156 -4.30 11.04 14.61
CA VAL A 156 -4.74 9.71 15.10
C VAL A 156 -5.91 9.86 16.07
N ASP A 157 -5.77 10.75 17.07
CA ASP A 157 -6.81 10.97 18.08
C ASP A 157 -8.08 11.55 17.45
N LEU A 158 -7.90 12.55 16.57
CA LEU A 158 -8.99 13.17 15.82
C LEU A 158 -9.75 12.14 14.98
N THR A 159 -9.03 11.30 14.24
CA THR A 159 -9.65 10.31 13.35
C THR A 159 -10.36 9.21 14.14
N ASN A 160 -9.82 8.82 15.29
CA ASN A 160 -10.48 7.88 16.20
C ASN A 160 -11.78 8.44 16.77
N GLU A 161 -11.84 9.73 17.10
CA GLU A 161 -13.07 10.41 17.50
C GLU A 161 -14.09 10.44 16.36
N ILE A 162 -13.67 10.85 15.15
CA ILE A 162 -14.53 10.87 13.96
C ILE A 162 -15.14 9.49 13.71
N PHE A 163 -14.35 8.41 13.80
CA PHE A 163 -14.86 7.05 13.59
C PHE A 163 -15.84 6.58 14.66
N ARG A 164 -15.76 7.12 15.88
CA ARG A 164 -16.73 6.80 16.95
C ARG A 164 -18.07 7.49 16.71
N LYS A 165 -18.07 8.73 16.24
CA LYS A 165 -19.31 9.48 15.96
C LYS A 165 -19.96 9.08 14.63
N ASN A 166 -19.14 8.82 13.63
CA ASN A 166 -19.56 8.64 12.24
C ASN A 166 -18.83 7.42 11.64
N PRO A 167 -19.34 6.21 11.90
CA PRO A 167 -18.70 4.98 11.45
C PRO A 167 -18.59 4.86 9.92
N GLU A 168 -19.40 5.62 9.17
CA GLU A 168 -19.34 5.70 7.71
C GLU A 168 -18.01 6.25 7.18
N TYR A 169 -17.25 7.04 7.96
CA TYR A 169 -15.99 7.59 7.49
C TYR A 169 -14.84 6.58 7.42
N ARG A 170 -15.01 5.40 8.03
CA ARG A 170 -14.00 4.32 7.94
C ARG A 170 -13.72 3.88 6.51
N GLN A 171 -14.70 4.00 5.61
CA GLN A 171 -14.51 3.66 4.20
C GLN A 171 -13.65 4.69 3.44
N TYR A 172 -13.62 5.94 3.91
CA TYR A 172 -12.91 7.04 3.27
C TYR A 172 -11.49 7.25 3.84
N LEU A 173 -11.26 6.85 5.09
CA LEU A 173 -9.97 6.97 5.79
C LEU A 173 -9.46 5.60 6.26
N SER A 174 -9.35 4.64 5.33
CA SER A 174 -8.97 3.25 5.65
C SER A 174 -7.58 3.10 6.27
N THR A 175 -6.67 4.03 5.98
CA THR A 175 -5.34 4.10 6.60
C THR A 175 -5.05 5.53 7.03
N ILE A 176 -4.84 5.75 8.32
CA ILE A 176 -4.45 7.06 8.86
C ILE A 176 -2.99 7.31 8.46
N PRO A 177 -2.70 8.37 7.69
CA PRO A 177 -1.33 8.73 7.34
C PRO A 177 -0.54 9.12 8.57
N LYS A 178 0.74 8.77 8.54
CA LYS A 178 1.68 9.05 9.62
C LYS A 178 3.01 9.50 9.04
N ASP A 179 3.71 10.32 9.81
CA ASP A 179 5.03 10.78 9.45
C ASP A 179 5.99 9.58 9.22
N PRO A 180 6.71 9.53 8.08
CA PRO A 180 7.55 8.38 7.73
C PRO A 180 8.80 8.21 8.62
N LYS A 181 9.19 9.22 9.39
CA LYS A 181 10.38 9.22 10.25
C LYS A 181 10.01 9.09 11.73
N THR A 182 9.06 9.89 12.21
CA THR A 182 8.71 9.97 13.63
C THR A 182 7.31 9.45 13.95
N GLY A 183 6.51 9.10 12.95
CA GLY A 183 5.13 8.63 13.14
C GLY A 183 5.08 7.23 13.73
N THR A 184 4.31 7.07 14.80
CA THR A 184 4.01 5.80 15.45
C THR A 184 2.55 5.41 15.18
N GLU A 185 2.07 4.29 15.74
CA GLU A 185 0.65 3.91 15.62
C GLU A 185 -0.26 4.78 16.49
N THR A 186 0.29 5.36 17.56
CA THR A 186 -0.42 6.23 18.49
C THR A 186 -0.30 7.70 18.15
N GLU A 187 0.77 8.11 17.47
CA GLU A 187 1.04 9.51 17.13
C GLU A 187 1.41 9.63 15.65
N SER A 188 0.57 10.27 14.85
CA SER A 188 0.87 10.50 13.43
C SER A 188 1.94 11.58 13.24
N LYS A 189 2.06 12.52 14.20
CA LYS A 189 2.80 13.78 14.07
C LYS A 189 2.26 14.70 12.98
N TYR A 190 1.03 14.47 12.54
CA TYR A 190 0.25 15.41 11.75
C TYR A 190 -0.72 16.10 12.69
N ILE A 191 -0.58 17.41 12.81
CA ILE A 191 -1.26 18.17 13.85
C ILE A 191 -2.37 19.00 13.22
N TYR A 192 -3.56 18.87 13.79
CA TYR A 192 -4.76 19.61 13.44
C TYR A 192 -5.05 20.68 14.50
N ILE A 193 -5.30 21.91 14.05
CA ILE A 193 -5.69 23.03 14.90
C ILE A 193 -7.03 23.53 14.39
N VAL A 194 -7.97 23.77 15.31
CA VAL A 194 -9.29 24.34 15.03
C VAL A 194 -9.52 25.51 15.97
N ASN A 195 -10.15 26.58 15.46
CA ASN A 195 -10.57 27.72 16.27
C ASN A 195 -11.90 27.43 17.00
N ASP A 196 -12.21 28.23 18.02
CA ASP A 196 -13.43 28.12 18.86
C ASP A 196 -14.73 27.99 18.05
N ASP A 197 -14.86 28.77 16.96
CA ASP A 197 -16.07 28.78 16.13
C ASP A 197 -16.19 27.58 15.17
N GLY A 198 -15.17 26.70 15.09
CA GLY A 198 -15.08 25.67 14.05
C GLY A 198 -15.02 26.22 12.61
N SER A 199 -14.86 27.54 12.46
CA SER A 199 -14.95 28.23 11.16
C SER A 199 -13.66 28.12 10.35
N LYS A 200 -12.52 28.04 11.04
CA LYS A 200 -11.19 27.92 10.46
C LYS A 200 -10.43 26.83 11.15
N CYS A 201 -9.65 26.11 10.35
CA CYS A 201 -8.83 25.04 10.83
C CYS A 201 -7.59 24.88 9.96
N THR A 202 -6.57 24.22 10.50
CA THR A 202 -5.29 24.01 9.83
C THR A 202 -4.76 22.63 10.15
N LEU A 203 -4.30 21.93 9.13
CA LEU A 203 -3.53 20.70 9.26
C LEU A 203 -2.09 20.99 8.85
N TYR A 204 -1.11 20.58 9.66
CA TYR A 204 0.29 20.82 9.34
C TYR A 204 1.22 19.68 9.80
N ALA A 205 2.41 19.63 9.21
CA ALA A 205 3.51 18.77 9.66
C ALA A 205 4.87 19.45 9.49
N ASN A 206 5.84 18.97 10.27
CA ASN A 206 7.24 19.40 10.19
C ASN A 206 7.94 18.71 9.01
N LEU A 207 8.73 19.46 8.24
CA LEU A 207 9.52 18.96 7.13
C LEU A 207 10.93 18.56 7.59
N GLU A 208 11.61 17.69 6.82
CA GLU A 208 12.99 17.30 7.10
C GLU A 208 14.03 18.10 6.32
N ASN A 209 13.66 18.62 5.15
CA ASN A 209 14.59 19.33 4.29
C ASN A 209 14.77 20.79 4.75
N PRO A 210 15.97 21.19 5.23
CA PRO A 210 16.23 22.56 5.68
C PRO A 210 16.25 23.58 4.53
N ASN A 211 16.35 23.12 3.29
CA ASN A 211 16.44 23.96 2.09
C ASN A 211 15.09 24.12 1.36
N GLU A 212 13.98 23.75 2.00
CA GLU A 212 12.66 23.93 1.38
C GLU A 212 12.30 25.42 1.30
N PRO A 213 11.83 25.94 0.15
CA PRO A 213 11.44 27.33 0.03
C PRO A 213 10.23 27.65 0.92
N VAL A 214 10.35 28.74 1.68
CA VAL A 214 9.26 29.28 2.51
C VAL A 214 8.32 30.07 1.60
N THR A 215 7.03 29.75 1.65
CA THR A 215 6.00 30.41 0.81
C THR A 215 5.05 31.27 1.62
N LEU A 216 5.01 31.10 2.94
CA LEU A 216 4.12 31.83 3.84
C LEU A 216 4.91 32.76 4.76
N SER A 217 4.42 33.99 4.95
CA SER A 217 5.01 34.99 5.84
C SER A 217 4.52 34.88 7.28
N ILE A 218 4.24 33.67 7.76
CA ILE A 218 3.81 33.38 9.13
C ILE A 218 4.87 32.53 9.84
N THR A 219 4.95 32.65 11.16
CA THR A 219 5.93 31.92 11.99
C THR A 219 5.32 30.81 12.82
N VAL A 220 3.99 30.72 12.89
CA VAL A 220 3.27 29.71 13.66
C VAL A 220 2.13 29.17 12.78
N PRO A 221 1.89 27.85 12.76
CA PRO A 221 0.71 27.28 12.10
C PRO A 221 -0.56 27.92 12.65
N THR A 222 -1.34 28.56 11.78
CA THR A 222 -2.48 29.38 12.19
C THR A 222 -3.71 29.07 11.33
N PRO A 223 -4.86 28.77 11.94
CA PRO A 223 -6.16 28.70 11.24
C PRO A 223 -6.46 29.96 10.43
N GLY A 224 -6.68 29.81 9.12
CA GLY A 224 -6.80 30.92 8.17
C GLY A 224 -5.48 31.38 7.54
N GLY A 225 -4.35 30.75 7.86
CA GLY A 225 -3.02 31.18 7.42
C GLY A 225 -2.65 30.80 5.98
N GLY A 226 -3.58 30.20 5.23
CA GLY A 226 -3.36 29.72 3.86
C GLY A 226 -2.59 28.40 3.76
N VAL A 227 -2.30 27.98 2.53
CA VAL A 227 -1.61 26.71 2.23
C VAL A 227 -0.17 26.99 1.80
N GLY A 228 0.80 26.32 2.41
CA GLY A 228 2.20 26.49 2.05
C GLY A 228 3.20 26.12 3.13
N VAL A 229 4.47 26.47 2.88
CA VAL A 229 5.58 26.23 3.80
C VAL A 229 5.81 27.49 4.63
N LEU A 230 5.85 27.33 5.94
CA LEU A 230 6.19 28.37 6.91
C LEU A 230 7.49 28.03 7.64
N ARG A 231 8.10 29.03 8.26
CA ARG A 231 9.30 28.88 9.09
C ARG A 231 9.02 29.32 10.52
N ALA A 232 9.11 28.38 11.45
CA ALA A 232 8.97 28.61 12.88
C ALA A 232 10.24 29.17 13.52
N THR A 233 10.11 29.62 14.77
CA THR A 233 11.21 30.13 15.59
C THR A 233 12.06 29.02 16.22
N SER A 234 11.52 27.81 16.34
CA SER A 234 12.19 26.64 16.91
C SER A 234 12.08 25.43 15.99
N ASP A 235 13.01 24.49 16.12
CA ASP A 235 12.96 23.22 15.42
C ASP A 235 11.83 22.33 15.93
N GLY A 236 11.16 21.63 15.00
CA GLY A 236 10.15 20.64 15.32
C GLY A 236 10.69 19.22 15.44
N TRP A 237 9.78 18.24 15.49
CA TRP A 237 10.12 16.84 15.72
C TRP A 237 10.97 16.19 14.61
N ASN A 238 10.97 16.71 13.38
CA ASN A 238 11.85 16.21 12.32
C ASN A 238 13.23 16.88 12.31
N GLY A 239 13.49 17.83 13.22
CA GLY A 239 14.78 18.52 13.38
C GLY A 239 14.96 19.73 12.47
N THR A 240 13.88 20.32 11.96
CA THR A 240 13.93 21.58 11.21
C THR A 240 12.85 22.55 11.69
N PRO A 241 12.99 23.86 11.44
CA PRO A 241 11.97 24.84 11.79
C PRO A 241 10.95 25.01 10.66
N LEU A 242 10.94 24.12 9.65
CA LEU A 242 10.07 24.26 8.49
C LEU A 242 8.84 23.39 8.66
N TYR A 243 7.67 23.99 8.43
CA TYR A 243 6.39 23.29 8.49
C TYR A 243 5.64 23.50 7.20
N PHE A 244 4.96 22.47 6.73
CA PHE A 244 3.98 22.58 5.67
C PHE A 244 2.60 22.58 6.29
N GLN A 245 1.81 23.61 6.00
CA GLN A 245 0.43 23.73 6.46
C GLN A 245 -0.56 23.74 5.31
N TYR A 246 -1.75 23.25 5.60
CA TYR A 246 -2.93 23.33 4.76
C TYR A 246 -4.06 23.93 5.60
N SER A 247 -4.49 25.14 5.24
CA SER A 247 -5.57 25.88 5.89
C SER A 247 -6.57 26.40 4.87
N ASN A 248 -7.82 26.51 5.31
CA ASN A 248 -8.93 27.24 4.67
C ASN A 248 -8.95 28.66 5.25
#